data_AF-A0A0W1QQG5-F1
#
_entry.id   AF-A0A0W1QQG5-F1
#
_cell.length_a   1.000
_cell.length_b   1.000
_cell.length_c   1.000
_cell.angle_alpha   90.00
_cell.angle_beta   90.00
_cell.angle_gamma   90.00
#
_symmetry.space_group_name_H-M   'P 1'
#
loop_
_entity.id
_entity.type
_entity.pdbx_description
1 polymer ?
#
loop_
_entity_poly.entity_id
_entity_poly.type
_entity_poly.pdbx_seq_one_letter_code
_entity_poly.pdbx_strand_id
1 'polypeptide(L)'
;MNQEVPTRVAITGVAAFAWNDRGYDADLVWQYAASEVAGGDDRAPHSLLVFFDTQHLAPTFGSHPWQEQAPALKAAFDGVRAALEGGNEAARQAALSAFVDIADDFARAPASIRAATVDHRFVEQSRPWLDAMQVWGRVLQLTAAGLDAANRREPAATRYFAEAQQLATAAAAIPTIKGAIRFDGLIQIADSVLDRFVTVT
;
A
#
# COMPACT_ATOMS: atom_id res chain seq x y z
N MET A 1 -13.37 -13.09 -1.55
CA MET A 1 -12.39 -13.29 -0.46
C MET A 1 -13.08 -14.03 0.69
N ASN A 2 -12.33 -14.66 1.61
CA ASN A 2 -12.90 -15.45 2.72
C ASN A 2 -12.84 -14.71 4.07
N GLN A 3 -12.38 -13.46 4.06
CA GLN A 3 -12.28 -12.58 5.23
C GLN A 3 -13.50 -11.67 5.29
N GLU A 4 -14.43 -11.95 6.21
CA GLU A 4 -15.73 -11.28 6.30
C GLU A 4 -15.63 -9.76 6.45
N VAL A 5 -14.85 -9.24 7.40
CA VAL A 5 -14.80 -7.79 7.64
C VAL A 5 -14.08 -7.04 6.52
N PRO A 6 -12.90 -7.48 6.03
CA PRO A 6 -12.30 -6.91 4.82
C PRO A 6 -13.23 -6.93 3.60
N THR A 7 -14.11 -7.94 3.46
CA THR A 7 -15.08 -7.99 2.35
C THR A 7 -16.08 -6.83 2.40
N ARG A 8 -16.37 -6.29 3.59
CA ARG A 8 -17.35 -5.21 3.75
C ARG A 8 -17.00 -3.98 2.94
N VAL A 9 -15.71 -3.68 2.73
CA VAL A 9 -15.27 -2.54 1.89
C VAL A 9 -15.88 -2.62 0.50
N ALA A 10 -15.81 -3.79 -0.15
CA ALA A 10 -16.40 -4.01 -1.47
C ALA A 10 -17.94 -4.07 -1.42
N ILE A 11 -18.51 -4.68 -0.37
CA ILE A 11 -19.97 -4.78 -0.19
C ILE A 11 -20.60 -3.39 -0.03
N THR A 12 -19.94 -2.47 0.67
CA THR A 12 -20.39 -1.07 0.78
C THR A 12 -20.51 -0.42 -0.60
N GLY A 13 -19.52 -0.63 -1.48
CA GLY A 13 -19.56 -0.23 -2.89
C GLY A 13 -20.78 -0.77 -3.63
N VAL A 14 -21.00 -2.08 -3.56
CA VAL A 14 -22.13 -2.75 -4.21
C VAL A 14 -23.47 -2.23 -3.67
N ALA A 15 -23.59 -2.05 -2.35
CA ALA A 15 -24.80 -1.56 -1.71
C ALA A 15 -25.12 -0.12 -2.12
N ALA A 16 -24.12 0.76 -2.12
CA ALA A 16 -24.27 2.16 -2.55
C ALA A 16 -24.70 2.25 -4.02
N PHE A 17 -24.04 1.49 -4.90
CA PHE A 17 -24.37 1.45 -6.33
C PHE A 17 -25.78 0.89 -6.57
N ALA A 18 -26.13 -0.23 -5.92
CA ALA A 18 -27.44 -0.85 -6.08
C ALA A 18 -28.60 0.03 -5.58
N TRP A 19 -28.33 0.88 -4.59
CA TRP A 19 -29.32 1.81 -4.04
C TRP A 19 -29.51 3.05 -4.91
N ASN A 20 -28.42 3.66 -5.38
CA ASN A 20 -28.46 4.88 -6.20
C ASN A 20 -27.28 4.92 -7.18
N ASP A 21 -27.42 4.21 -8.30
CA ASP A 21 -26.43 4.15 -9.36
C ASP A 21 -26.11 5.52 -9.97
N ARG A 22 -27.13 6.40 -10.12
CA ARG A 22 -26.97 7.75 -10.68
C ARG A 22 -26.19 8.71 -9.79
N GLY A 23 -26.26 8.52 -8.47
CA GLY A 23 -25.52 9.32 -7.49
C GLY A 23 -24.33 8.58 -6.89
N TYR A 24 -23.95 7.44 -7.47
CA TYR A 24 -22.83 6.65 -6.98
C TYR A 24 -21.52 7.42 -7.18
N ASP A 25 -20.78 7.58 -6.09
CA ASP A 25 -19.44 8.16 -6.07
C ASP A 25 -18.50 7.15 -5.40
N ALA A 26 -17.57 6.61 -6.18
CA ALA A 26 -16.67 5.57 -5.72
C ALA A 26 -15.73 6.07 -4.62
N ASP A 27 -15.24 7.31 -4.73
CA ASP A 27 -14.29 7.89 -3.79
C ASP A 27 -14.96 8.16 -2.44
N LEU A 28 -16.19 8.72 -2.48
CA LEU A 28 -16.98 8.94 -1.27
C LEU A 28 -17.29 7.61 -0.57
N VAL A 29 -17.67 6.57 -1.31
CA VAL A 29 -17.97 5.26 -0.74
C VAL A 29 -16.72 4.62 -0.14
N TRP A 30 -15.55 4.80 -0.75
CA TRP A 30 -14.30 4.27 -0.24
C TRP A 30 -13.89 4.94 1.08
N GLN A 31 -14.03 6.27 1.17
CA GLN A 31 -13.81 7.03 2.40
C GLN A 31 -14.80 6.64 3.50
N TYR A 32 -16.07 6.43 3.14
CA TYR A 32 -17.08 5.94 4.07
C TYR A 32 -16.71 4.56 4.61
N ALA A 33 -16.34 3.61 3.75
CA ALA A 33 -15.93 2.27 4.16
C ALA A 33 -14.71 2.28 5.11
N ALA A 34 -13.73 3.14 4.84
CA ALA A 34 -12.59 3.34 5.73
C ALA A 34 -13.02 3.88 7.11
N SER A 35 -13.93 4.85 7.13
CA SER A 35 -14.46 5.45 8.36
C SER A 35 -15.27 4.47 9.20
N GLU A 36 -16.08 3.61 8.56
CA GLU A 36 -16.84 2.58 9.26
C GLU A 36 -15.93 1.54 9.91
N VAL A 37 -14.88 1.11 9.21
CA VAL A 37 -13.89 0.17 9.76
C VAL A 37 -13.05 0.82 10.87
N ALA A 38 -12.82 2.14 10.79
CA ALA A 38 -12.08 2.91 11.79
C ALA A 38 -12.78 3.04 13.15
N GLY A 39 -14.08 2.70 13.24
CA GLY A 39 -14.82 2.67 14.51
C GLY A 39 -14.84 4.01 15.26
N GLY A 40 -14.76 5.14 14.52
CA GLY A 40 -14.78 6.50 15.08
C GLY A 40 -13.41 7.10 15.43
N ASP A 41 -12.29 6.46 15.03
CA ASP A 41 -10.98 7.11 15.08
C ASP A 41 -10.77 8.00 13.84
N ASP A 42 -10.63 9.31 14.02
CA ASP A 42 -10.48 10.25 12.89
C ASP A 42 -9.15 10.12 12.13
N ARG A 43 -8.15 9.41 12.68
CA ARG A 43 -6.81 9.26 12.08
C ARG A 43 -6.67 7.96 11.30
N ALA A 44 -7.41 6.93 11.68
CA ALA A 44 -7.34 5.62 11.04
C ALA A 44 -7.84 5.58 9.57
N PRO A 45 -8.83 6.38 9.13
CA PRO A 45 -9.33 6.35 7.75
C PRO A 45 -8.24 6.57 6.72
N HIS A 46 -7.32 7.51 6.96
CA HIS A 46 -6.18 7.73 6.06
C HIS A 46 -5.30 6.48 5.95
N SER A 47 -4.94 5.88 7.07
CA SER A 47 -4.12 4.65 7.10
C SER A 47 -4.84 3.47 6.44
N LEU A 48 -6.15 3.36 6.62
CA LEU A 48 -6.98 2.35 5.97
C LEU A 48 -7.05 2.57 4.46
N LEU A 49 -7.14 3.81 3.97
CA LEU A 49 -7.12 4.11 2.54
C LEU A 49 -5.76 3.77 1.91
N VAL A 50 -4.64 4.09 2.58
CA VAL A 50 -3.31 3.65 2.15
C VAL A 50 -3.25 2.12 2.08
N PHE A 51 -3.77 1.42 3.10
CA PHE A 51 -3.82 -0.04 3.08
C PHE A 51 -4.72 -0.59 1.96
N PHE A 52 -5.89 0.00 1.72
CA PHE A 52 -6.82 -0.44 0.69
C PHE A 52 -6.24 -0.30 -0.72
N ASP A 53 -5.49 0.76 -1.00
CA ASP A 53 -4.77 0.92 -2.28
C ASP A 53 -3.84 -0.29 -2.54
N THR A 54 -3.12 -0.75 -1.52
CA THR A 54 -2.23 -1.93 -1.64
C THR A 54 -2.95 -3.24 -1.96
N GLN A 55 -4.27 -3.29 -1.83
CA GLN A 55 -5.11 -4.47 -2.07
C GLN A 55 -6.10 -4.28 -3.23
N HIS A 56 -5.90 -3.25 -4.07
CA HIS A 56 -6.87 -2.82 -5.10
C HIS A 56 -6.92 -3.70 -6.36
N LEU A 57 -6.17 -4.80 -6.43
CA LEU A 57 -6.18 -5.68 -7.59
C LEU A 57 -7.47 -6.50 -7.69
N ALA A 58 -8.18 -6.34 -8.80
CA ALA A 58 -9.23 -7.26 -9.23
C ALA A 58 -8.82 -7.91 -10.56
N PRO A 59 -8.39 -9.19 -10.57
CA PRO A 59 -7.99 -9.87 -11.79
C PRO A 59 -9.20 -10.10 -12.72
N THR A 60 -8.99 -10.04 -14.03
CA THR A 60 -9.98 -10.54 -15.02
C THR A 60 -9.47 -11.84 -15.64
N PHE A 61 -10.32 -12.48 -16.45
CA PHE A 61 -9.91 -13.58 -17.33
C PHE A 61 -9.04 -13.14 -18.53
N GLY A 62 -8.83 -11.82 -18.74
CA GLY A 62 -8.07 -11.24 -19.85
C GLY A 62 -6.65 -10.82 -19.47
N SER A 63 -5.96 -10.12 -20.39
CA SER A 63 -4.56 -9.69 -20.21
C SER A 63 -4.38 -8.49 -19.27
N HIS A 64 -5.47 -7.83 -18.87
CA HIS A 64 -5.46 -6.68 -17.97
C HIS A 64 -6.43 -6.90 -16.81
N PRO A 65 -6.07 -6.50 -15.58
CA PRO A 65 -6.99 -6.59 -14.47
C PRO A 65 -8.15 -5.59 -14.64
N TRP A 66 -9.27 -5.87 -13.97
CA TRP A 66 -10.44 -5.01 -13.92
C TRP A 66 -10.16 -3.77 -13.09
N GLN A 67 -9.42 -3.96 -12.00
CA GLN A 67 -8.85 -2.90 -11.18
C GLN A 67 -7.35 -3.08 -11.10
N GLU A 68 -6.63 -1.99 -11.39
CA GLU A 68 -5.18 -1.98 -11.29
C GLU A 68 -4.72 -2.15 -9.84
N GLN A 69 -3.56 -2.76 -9.66
CA GLN A 69 -2.93 -2.91 -8.36
C GLN A 69 -2.33 -1.58 -7.89
N ALA A 70 -2.71 -1.15 -6.68
CA ALA A 70 -2.15 0.03 -5.99
C ALA A 70 -2.00 1.28 -6.88
N PRO A 71 -3.09 1.75 -7.53
CA PRO A 71 -3.03 2.85 -8.48
C PRO A 71 -2.45 4.14 -7.88
N ALA A 72 -2.77 4.47 -6.62
CA ALA A 72 -2.24 5.69 -5.99
C ALA A 72 -0.74 5.56 -5.72
N LEU A 73 -0.31 4.42 -5.16
CA LEU A 73 1.11 4.15 -4.91
C LEU A 73 1.92 4.09 -6.20
N LYS A 74 1.37 3.46 -7.25
CA LYS A 74 1.99 3.40 -8.57
C LYS A 74 2.18 4.78 -9.17
N ALA A 75 1.14 5.63 -9.13
CA ALA A 75 1.22 6.99 -9.64
C ALA A 75 2.30 7.82 -8.92
N ALA A 76 2.41 7.66 -7.59
CA ALA A 76 3.47 8.28 -6.82
C ALA A 76 4.86 7.81 -7.26
N PHE A 77 5.08 6.50 -7.39
CA PHE A 77 6.36 5.93 -7.80
C PHE A 77 6.76 6.35 -9.22
N ASP A 78 5.80 6.39 -10.13
CA ASP A 78 6.04 6.88 -11.49
C ASP A 78 6.40 8.37 -11.49
N GLY A 79 5.76 9.18 -10.63
CA GLY A 79 6.11 10.58 -10.42
C GLY A 79 7.54 10.78 -9.91
N VAL A 80 7.97 9.96 -8.94
CA VAL A 80 9.36 9.97 -8.44
C VAL A 80 10.33 9.62 -9.55
N ARG A 81 10.07 8.55 -10.30
CA ARG A 81 10.94 8.12 -11.42
C ARG A 81 11.06 9.22 -12.47
N ALA A 82 9.93 9.80 -12.90
CA ALA A 82 9.92 10.87 -13.89
C ALA A 82 10.71 12.11 -13.42
N ALA A 83 10.60 12.48 -12.14
CA ALA A 83 11.35 13.59 -11.59
C ALA A 83 12.86 13.31 -11.55
N LEU A 84 13.27 12.09 -11.22
CA LEU A 84 14.68 11.70 -11.19
C LEU A 84 15.31 11.63 -12.60
N GLU A 85 14.57 11.14 -13.59
CA GLU A 85 15.06 10.99 -14.97
C GLU A 85 15.10 12.31 -15.74
N GLY A 86 14.08 13.16 -15.61
CA GLY A 86 13.89 14.35 -16.45
C GLY A 86 13.71 15.66 -15.71
N GLY A 87 13.59 15.64 -14.39
CA GLY A 87 13.33 16.83 -13.58
C GLY A 87 14.57 17.72 -13.40
N ASN A 88 14.33 19.01 -13.17
CA ASN A 88 15.36 19.91 -12.65
C ASN A 88 15.62 19.62 -11.16
N GLU A 89 16.63 20.27 -10.57
CA GLU A 89 17.01 20.02 -9.17
C GLU A 89 15.83 20.26 -8.20
N ALA A 90 15.06 21.33 -8.38
CA ALA A 90 13.92 21.62 -7.51
C ALA A 90 12.83 20.54 -7.63
N ALA A 91 12.55 20.05 -8.84
CA ALA A 91 11.58 18.99 -9.08
C ALA A 91 12.04 17.66 -8.46
N ARG A 92 13.33 17.31 -8.56
CA ARG A 92 13.89 16.12 -7.89
C ARG A 92 13.72 16.20 -6.37
N GLN A 93 14.12 17.33 -5.78
CA GLN A 93 14.01 17.53 -4.33
C GLN A 93 12.56 17.45 -3.85
N ALA A 94 11.62 18.07 -4.56
CA ALA A 94 10.20 18.00 -4.23
C ALA A 94 9.66 16.56 -4.32
N ALA A 95 10.02 15.82 -5.36
CA ALA A 95 9.60 14.43 -5.52
C ALA A 95 10.18 13.51 -4.44
N LEU A 96 11.45 13.70 -4.06
CA LEU A 96 12.07 12.94 -2.98
C LEU A 96 11.43 13.25 -1.62
N SER A 97 11.12 14.52 -1.33
CA SER A 97 10.40 14.90 -0.11
C SER A 97 9.02 14.24 -0.06
N ALA A 98 8.26 14.32 -1.15
CA ALA A 98 6.94 13.67 -1.23
C ALA A 98 7.04 12.15 -1.07
N PHE A 99 8.11 11.53 -1.60
CA PHE A 99 8.34 10.10 -1.44
C PHE A 99 8.64 9.70 0.01
N VAL A 100 9.38 10.53 0.76
CA VAL A 100 9.59 10.33 2.20
C VAL A 100 8.26 10.35 2.94
N ASP A 101 7.39 11.33 2.67
CA ASP A 101 6.07 11.42 3.31
C ASP A 101 5.22 10.17 3.04
N ILE A 102 5.22 9.69 1.78
CA ILE A 102 4.53 8.46 1.38
C ILE A 102 5.09 7.22 2.09
N ALA A 103 6.42 7.09 2.16
CA ALA A 103 7.08 5.99 2.84
C ALA A 103 6.74 5.97 4.33
N ASP A 104 6.68 7.14 4.97
CA ASP A 104 6.33 7.28 6.38
C ASP A 104 4.86 6.98 6.66
N ASP A 105 3.95 7.44 5.80
CA ASP A 105 2.53 7.10 5.90
C ASP A 105 2.30 5.59 5.73
N PHE A 106 2.96 4.98 4.74
CA PHE A 106 2.91 3.54 4.52
C PHE A 106 3.45 2.75 5.72
N ALA A 107 4.58 3.17 6.29
CA ALA A 107 5.18 2.52 7.45
C ALA A 107 4.35 2.69 8.74
N ARG A 108 3.63 3.79 8.88
CA ARG A 108 2.78 4.09 10.05
C ARG A 108 1.43 3.39 9.99
N ALA A 109 0.89 3.15 8.79
CA ALA A 109 -0.45 2.64 8.60
C ALA A 109 -0.75 1.34 9.39
N PRO A 110 0.13 0.30 9.42
CA PRO A 110 -0.16 -0.92 10.18
C PRO A 110 -0.34 -0.67 11.68
N ALA A 111 0.45 0.23 12.27
CA ALA A 111 0.32 0.57 13.69
C ALA A 111 -0.97 1.35 13.96
N SER A 112 -1.32 2.28 13.07
CA SER A 112 -2.58 3.03 13.16
C SER A 112 -3.79 2.11 13.03
N ILE A 113 -3.74 1.12 12.13
CA ILE A 113 -4.83 0.16 11.91
C ILE A 113 -4.97 -0.81 13.09
N ARG A 114 -3.88 -1.17 13.77
CA ARG A 114 -3.91 -2.05 14.96
C ARG A 114 -4.37 -1.34 16.24
N ALA A 115 -4.69 -0.04 16.19
CA ALA A 115 -5.20 0.68 17.35
C ALA A 115 -6.59 0.13 17.78
N ALA A 116 -6.91 0.27 19.08
CA ALA A 116 -8.07 -0.39 19.70
C ALA A 116 -9.45 0.06 19.19
N THR A 117 -9.50 1.18 18.45
CA THR A 117 -10.72 1.78 17.88
C THR A 117 -11.16 1.15 16.56
N VAL A 118 -10.21 0.59 15.78
CA VAL A 118 -10.50 -0.14 14.54
C VAL A 118 -11.18 -1.47 14.87
N ASP A 119 -12.11 -1.94 14.02
CA ASP A 119 -12.78 -3.24 14.24
C ASP A 119 -11.74 -4.36 14.42
N HIS A 120 -11.65 -4.93 15.63
CA HIS A 120 -10.67 -5.95 15.97
C HIS A 120 -10.70 -7.17 15.02
N ARG A 121 -11.86 -7.51 14.46
CA ARG A 121 -11.99 -8.61 13.48
C ARG A 121 -11.37 -8.24 12.15
N PHE A 122 -11.42 -6.96 11.75
CA PHE A 122 -10.67 -6.47 10.58
C PHE A 122 -9.18 -6.65 10.79
N VAL A 123 -8.68 -6.24 11.96
CA VAL A 123 -7.26 -6.35 12.33
C VAL A 123 -6.82 -7.82 12.35
N GLU A 124 -7.60 -8.71 12.95
CA GLU A 124 -7.32 -10.14 13.00
C GLU A 124 -7.29 -10.77 11.60
N GLN A 125 -8.32 -10.51 10.79
CA GLN A 125 -8.45 -11.09 9.45
C GLN A 125 -7.44 -10.51 8.44
N SER A 126 -6.91 -9.31 8.69
CA SER A 126 -5.91 -8.66 7.85
C SER A 126 -4.48 -8.81 8.39
N ARG A 127 -4.28 -9.50 9.52
CA ARG A 127 -2.99 -9.55 10.24
C ARG A 127 -1.78 -9.81 9.34
N PRO A 128 -1.72 -10.89 8.52
CA PRO A 128 -0.52 -11.17 7.75
C PRO A 128 -0.24 -10.11 6.66
N TRP A 129 -1.28 -9.43 6.15
CA TRP A 129 -1.11 -8.28 5.25
C TRP A 129 -0.55 -7.04 5.98
N LEU A 130 -1.03 -6.77 7.20
CA LEU A 130 -0.49 -5.69 8.04
C LEU A 130 0.96 -5.97 8.49
N ASP A 131 1.29 -7.24 8.73
CA ASP A 131 2.66 -7.66 9.05
C ASP A 131 3.58 -7.44 7.85
N ALA A 132 3.15 -7.83 6.65
CA ALA A 132 3.89 -7.55 5.42
C ALA A 132 4.03 -6.05 5.13
N MET A 133 2.96 -5.29 5.30
CA MET A 133 2.96 -3.83 5.09
C MET A 133 3.95 -3.13 6.02
N GLN A 134 4.09 -3.60 7.26
CA GLN A 134 5.06 -3.04 8.19
C GLN A 134 6.51 -3.23 7.72
N VAL A 135 6.85 -4.40 7.18
CA VAL A 135 8.20 -4.65 6.64
C VAL A 135 8.42 -3.84 5.36
N TRP A 136 7.44 -3.83 4.45
CA TRP A 136 7.50 -3.04 3.22
C TRP A 136 7.59 -1.53 3.47
N GLY A 137 6.94 -1.00 4.52
CA GLY A 137 7.11 0.39 4.91
C GLY A 137 8.55 0.71 5.29
N ARG A 138 9.23 -0.21 6.00
CA ARG A 138 10.66 -0.05 6.28
C ARG A 138 11.52 -0.12 5.01
N VAL A 139 11.17 -0.98 4.07
CA VAL A 139 11.81 -1.03 2.75
C VAL A 139 11.71 0.32 2.05
N LEU A 140 10.51 0.91 1.98
CA LEU A 140 10.29 2.21 1.33
C LEU A 140 11.08 3.34 2.00
N GLN A 141 11.14 3.37 3.33
CA GLN A 141 11.94 4.36 4.06
C GLN A 141 13.44 4.24 3.72
N LEU A 142 13.96 3.02 3.61
CA LEU A 142 15.36 2.79 3.20
C LEU A 142 15.58 3.17 1.74
N THR A 143 14.64 2.84 0.84
CA THR A 143 14.71 3.29 -0.56
C THR A 143 14.68 4.81 -0.66
N ALA A 144 13.86 5.51 0.13
CA ALA A 144 13.83 6.97 0.16
C ALA A 144 15.16 7.56 0.63
N ALA A 145 15.74 7.02 1.70
CA ALA A 145 17.06 7.40 2.17
C ALA A 145 18.17 7.12 1.14
N GLY A 146 18.08 5.99 0.43
CA GLY A 146 19.00 5.63 -0.64
C GLY A 146 18.93 6.59 -1.83
N LEU A 147 17.71 6.95 -2.25
CA LEU A 147 17.47 7.90 -3.34
C LEU A 147 17.95 9.32 -2.99
N ASP A 148 17.70 9.79 -1.77
CA ASP A 148 18.19 11.08 -1.29
C ASP A 148 19.73 11.12 -1.23
N ALA A 149 20.35 10.07 -0.69
CA ALA A 149 21.81 9.92 -0.67
C ALA A 149 22.39 9.86 -2.10
N ALA A 150 21.75 9.14 -3.02
CA ALA A 150 22.18 9.05 -4.41
C ALA A 150 22.08 10.42 -5.12
N ASN A 151 21.00 11.17 -4.88
CA ASN A 151 20.84 12.51 -5.42
C ASN A 151 21.93 13.47 -4.92
N ARG A 152 22.39 13.30 -3.67
CA ARG A 152 23.54 14.03 -3.08
C ARG A 152 24.91 13.43 -3.43
N ARG A 153 24.96 12.34 -4.20
CA ARG A 153 26.18 11.57 -4.56
C ARG A 153 26.94 11.04 -3.36
N GLU A 154 26.22 10.66 -2.32
CA GLU A 154 26.79 10.07 -1.10
C GLU A 154 26.97 8.55 -1.28
N PRO A 155 28.12 7.99 -0.85
CA PRO A 155 28.38 6.55 -0.96
C PRO A 155 27.45 5.70 -0.08
N ALA A 156 26.76 6.31 0.88
CA ALA A 156 25.79 5.64 1.74
C ALA A 156 24.59 5.07 0.98
N ALA A 157 24.28 5.59 -0.22
CA ALA A 157 23.17 5.13 -1.06
C ALA A 157 23.17 3.61 -1.28
N THR A 158 24.33 3.05 -1.65
CA THR A 158 24.49 1.61 -1.89
C THR A 158 24.12 0.76 -0.67
N ARG A 159 24.45 1.23 0.53
CA ARG A 159 24.11 0.51 1.77
C ARG A 159 22.60 0.53 2.01
N TYR A 160 21.95 1.68 1.81
CA TYR A 160 20.50 1.79 1.98
C TYR A 160 19.73 0.87 1.02
N PHE A 161 20.11 0.84 -0.27
CA PHE A 161 19.48 -0.06 -1.24
C PHE A 161 19.72 -1.54 -0.93
N ALA A 162 20.93 -1.91 -0.50
CA ALA A 162 21.22 -3.29 -0.10
C ALA A 162 20.38 -3.74 1.11
N GLU A 163 20.23 -2.87 2.13
CA GLU A 163 19.36 -3.14 3.29
C GLU A 163 17.88 -3.22 2.88
N ALA A 164 17.41 -2.34 2.01
CA ALA A 164 16.05 -2.35 1.48
C ALA A 164 15.75 -3.67 0.75
N GLN A 165 16.68 -4.14 -0.10
CA GLN A 165 16.52 -5.38 -0.85
C GLN A 165 16.44 -6.62 0.06
N GLN A 166 17.26 -6.67 1.11
CA GLN A 166 17.21 -7.76 2.09
C GLN A 166 15.86 -7.81 2.82
N LEU A 167 15.35 -6.65 3.24
CA LEU A 167 14.04 -6.57 3.88
C LEU A 167 12.88 -6.87 2.92
N ALA A 168 12.99 -6.48 1.64
CA ALA A 168 12.00 -6.81 0.62
C ALA A 168 11.87 -8.34 0.44
N THR A 169 12.99 -9.07 0.42
CA THR A 169 12.98 -10.54 0.41
C THR A 169 12.30 -11.12 1.64
N ALA A 170 12.54 -10.56 2.83
CA ALA A 170 11.88 -11.00 4.06
C ALA A 170 10.37 -10.72 4.04
N ALA A 171 9.95 -9.55 3.55
CA ALA A 171 8.55 -9.17 3.42
C ALA A 171 7.79 -10.09 2.46
N ALA A 172 8.40 -10.41 1.32
CA ALA A 172 7.83 -11.31 0.32
C ALA A 172 7.70 -12.77 0.79
N ALA A 173 8.40 -13.16 1.86
CA ALA A 173 8.38 -14.50 2.43
C ALA A 173 7.30 -14.72 3.50
N ILE A 174 6.49 -13.70 3.82
CA ILE A 174 5.44 -13.80 4.85
C ILE A 174 4.30 -14.69 4.33
N PRO A 175 3.95 -15.78 5.05
CA PRO A 175 2.90 -16.69 4.61
C PRO A 175 1.51 -16.08 4.82
N THR A 176 0.57 -16.47 3.96
CA THR A 176 -0.85 -16.18 4.14
C THR A 176 -1.48 -17.02 5.26
N ILE A 177 -2.77 -16.81 5.53
CA ILE A 177 -3.52 -17.58 6.52
C ILE A 177 -3.68 -19.02 6.02
N LYS A 178 -3.08 -19.97 6.75
CA LYS A 178 -3.16 -21.40 6.43
C LYS A 178 -4.60 -21.88 6.30
N GLY A 179 -4.91 -22.53 5.18
CA GLY A 179 -6.23 -23.10 4.92
C GLY A 179 -7.35 -22.08 4.68
N ALA A 180 -7.05 -20.78 4.60
CA ALA A 180 -8.05 -19.77 4.26
C ALA A 180 -8.44 -19.78 2.78
N ILE A 181 -7.62 -20.36 1.91
CA ILE A 181 -7.89 -20.59 0.48
C ILE A 181 -7.42 -21.99 0.07
N ARG A 182 -7.82 -22.46 -1.12
CA ARG A 182 -7.53 -23.82 -1.62
C ARG A 182 -6.01 -24.13 -1.70
N PHE A 183 -5.20 -23.11 -1.97
CA PHE A 183 -3.74 -23.22 -2.07
C PHE A 183 -3.11 -22.28 -1.06
N ASP A 184 -2.22 -22.78 -0.21
CA ASP A 184 -1.39 -21.91 0.62
C ASP A 184 -0.46 -21.07 -0.27
N GLY A 185 -0.02 -19.92 0.23
CA GLY A 185 0.81 -18.99 -0.53
C GLY A 185 1.44 -17.93 0.36
N LEU A 186 2.19 -17.03 -0.29
CA LEU A 186 2.80 -15.87 0.35
C LEU A 186 1.87 -14.66 0.22
N ILE A 187 1.99 -13.73 1.15
CA ILE A 187 1.27 -12.46 1.06
C ILE A 187 1.86 -11.62 -0.07
N GLN A 188 0.98 -11.11 -0.91
CA GLN A 188 1.30 -10.10 -1.91
C GLN A 188 0.57 -8.82 -1.52
N ILE A 189 1.30 -7.72 -1.40
CA ILE A 189 0.74 -6.38 -1.20
C ILE A 189 1.34 -5.47 -2.27
N ALA A 190 0.52 -4.66 -2.92
CA ALA A 190 0.96 -3.80 -4.03
C ALA A 190 1.87 -4.55 -5.03
N ASP A 191 1.46 -5.78 -5.38
CA ASP A 191 2.25 -6.70 -6.21
C ASP A 191 2.61 -6.09 -7.56
N SER A 192 3.82 -6.34 -8.04
CA SER A 192 4.39 -5.71 -9.24
C SER A 192 4.52 -4.18 -9.17
N VAL A 193 4.15 -3.52 -8.07
CA VAL A 193 4.34 -2.08 -7.84
C VAL A 193 5.50 -1.87 -6.87
N LEU A 194 5.45 -2.46 -5.68
CA LEU A 194 6.51 -2.33 -4.66
C LEU A 194 7.82 -3.00 -5.08
N ASP A 195 7.75 -4.30 -5.42
CA ASP A 195 8.90 -5.11 -5.78
C ASP A 195 9.62 -4.54 -7.01
N ARG A 196 8.87 -4.11 -8.03
CA ARG A 196 9.47 -3.50 -9.22
C ARG A 196 10.12 -2.17 -8.92
N PHE A 197 9.49 -1.32 -8.11
CA PHE A 197 10.07 -0.02 -7.78
C PHE A 197 11.37 -0.18 -7.01
N VAL A 198 11.40 -1.04 -5.99
CA VAL A 198 12.57 -1.25 -5.13
C VAL A 198 13.71 -1.98 -5.86
N THR A 199 13.42 -2.87 -6.82
CA THR A 199 14.45 -3.65 -7.53
C THR A 199 15.22 -2.82 -8.56
N VAL A 200 14.63 -1.75 -9.11
CA VAL A 200 15.24 -0.93 -10.19
C VAL A 200 15.88 0.36 -9.69
N THR A 201 15.74 0.68 -8.41
CA THR A 201 16.42 1.79 -7.71
C THR A 201 17.67 1.31 -7.01
#